data_AF-A0A7S0MGN4-F1
#
_entry.id   AF-A0A7S0MGN4-F1
#
_cell.length_a   1.000
_cell.length_b   1.000
_cell.length_c   1.000
_cell.angle_alpha   90.00
_cell.angle_beta   90.00
_cell.angle_gamma   90.00
#
_symmetry.space_group_name_H-M   'P 1'
#
loop_
_entity.id
_entity.type
_entity.pdbx_description
1 polymer ?
#
loop_
_entity_poly.entity_id
_entity_poly.type
_entity_poly.pdbx_seq_one_letter_code
_entity_poly.pdbx_strand_id
1 'polypeptide(L)'
;MMSTYASSEWIRIRNRCLNIQAQTIFWIVLKVQLLALSITNSYSIEVIPEYRNSPSIRVISPLQGSYNSGGRCEISWLIENFSPQASSMEFNASITDHVIIFVNGIKAISSPEVEGNVFMQQLSAGAYRIDAMLGRYDELDGITSVLSNHVVEFFVDLQPPISRSISSTFTPYQPSVTSERGIQTDRDIIIFTYHCNRPNFVRMQANALRVFMQDRFAVVVINDAQAPDMRDAISDAARSVGAAVHETPDYLDHSDPGEVVGRVVTWSLQHVALRHYPGALLLLLEGDMFPVAPFSVARYMHGYALAGVQQGRRHATS
;
A
#
# COMPACT_ATOMS: atom_id res chain seq x y z
N MET A 1 -52.81 -24.52 -5.83
CA MET A 1 -51.74 -25.52 -5.92
C MET A 1 -50.86 -25.21 -7.13
N MET A 2 -49.76 -24.49 -6.93
CA MET A 2 -48.63 -24.28 -7.84
C MET A 2 -47.51 -23.75 -6.92
N SER A 3 -46.73 -24.65 -6.31
CA SER A 3 -45.52 -25.30 -6.82
C SER A 3 -44.25 -24.50 -6.51
N THR A 4 -43.64 -24.92 -5.40
CA THR A 4 -42.40 -24.51 -4.75
C THR A 4 -41.15 -25.02 -5.48
N TYR A 5 -40.79 -24.42 -6.62
CA TYR A 5 -39.60 -24.84 -7.39
C TYR A 5 -38.42 -23.85 -7.39
N ALA A 6 -38.52 -22.71 -6.70
CA ALA A 6 -37.50 -21.65 -6.76
C ALA A 6 -36.31 -21.82 -5.79
N SER A 7 -36.31 -22.78 -4.86
CA SER A 7 -35.30 -22.83 -3.79
C SER A 7 -34.04 -23.68 -4.08
N SER A 8 -34.09 -24.59 -5.05
CA SER A 8 -32.98 -25.51 -5.33
C SER A 8 -31.96 -24.96 -6.35
N GLU A 9 -32.37 -24.00 -7.19
CA GLU A 9 -31.49 -23.36 -8.18
C GLU A 9 -30.54 -22.33 -7.53
N TRP A 10 -31.02 -21.60 -6.51
CA TRP A 10 -30.21 -20.67 -5.71
C TRP A 10 -29.05 -21.34 -4.95
N ILE A 11 -29.23 -22.60 -4.52
CA ILE A 11 -28.19 -23.35 -3.80
C ILE A 11 -27.12 -23.88 -4.78
N ARG A 12 -27.49 -24.18 -6.04
CA ARG A 12 -26.53 -24.64 -7.07
C ARG A 12 -25.67 -23.49 -7.64
N ILE A 13 -26.21 -22.28 -7.73
CA ILE A 13 -25.46 -21.09 -8.15
C ILE A 13 -24.44 -20.69 -7.07
N ARG A 14 -24.81 -20.81 -5.78
CA ARG A 14 -23.92 -20.54 -4.64
C ARG A 14 -22.66 -21.42 -4.63
N ASN A 15 -22.78 -22.69 -5.02
CA ASN A 15 -21.66 -23.63 -5.00
C ASN A 15 -20.76 -23.59 -6.25
N ARG A 16 -21.19 -22.99 -7.37
CA ARG A 16 -20.34 -22.81 -8.56
C ARG A 16 -19.56 -21.49 -8.56
N CYS A 17 -20.09 -20.43 -7.95
CA CYS A 17 -19.37 -19.14 -7.83
C CYS A 17 -18.17 -19.21 -6.86
N LEU A 18 -18.26 -20.04 -5.80
CA LEU A 18 -17.18 -20.21 -4.82
C LEU A 18 -15.91 -20.88 -5.37
N ASN A 19 -16.01 -21.62 -6.49
CA ASN A 19 -14.88 -22.40 -7.02
C ASN A 19 -14.10 -21.68 -8.15
N ILE A 20 -14.67 -20.62 -8.73
CA ILE A 20 -14.02 -19.82 -9.79
C ILE A 20 -13.44 -18.51 -9.22
N GLN A 21 -13.98 -17.98 -8.12
CA GLN A 21 -13.42 -16.81 -7.43
C GLN A 21 -12.08 -17.07 -6.72
N ALA A 22 -11.71 -18.33 -6.48
CA ALA A 22 -10.51 -18.69 -5.72
C ALA A 22 -9.19 -18.53 -6.50
N GLN A 23 -9.21 -18.47 -7.84
CA GLN A 23 -7.98 -18.42 -8.64
C GLN A 23 -7.54 -16.99 -9.06
N THR A 24 -8.43 -16.00 -9.02
CA THR A 24 -8.12 -14.62 -9.48
C THR A 24 -7.76 -13.66 -8.32
N ILE A 25 -8.19 -13.95 -7.10
CA ILE A 25 -7.81 -13.23 -5.85
C ILE A 25 -6.31 -13.44 -5.52
N PHE A 26 -5.66 -14.38 -6.21
CA PHE A 26 -4.31 -14.88 -5.96
C PHE A 26 -3.17 -13.85 -6.14
N TRP A 27 -3.38 -12.77 -6.91
CA TRP A 27 -2.31 -11.81 -7.23
C TRP A 27 -2.41 -10.44 -6.53
N ILE A 28 -3.62 -10.01 -6.15
CA ILE A 28 -3.90 -8.64 -5.65
C ILE A 28 -3.20 -8.35 -4.32
N VAL A 29 -2.98 -9.37 -3.50
CA VAL A 29 -2.33 -9.22 -2.20
C VAL A 29 -0.80 -9.18 -2.32
N LEU A 30 -0.20 -9.62 -3.43
CA LEU A 30 1.26 -9.72 -3.57
C LEU A 30 1.97 -8.35 -3.69
N LYS A 31 1.35 -7.35 -4.33
CA LYS A 31 1.95 -6.00 -4.46
C LYS A 31 1.73 -5.11 -3.23
N VAL A 32 0.63 -5.29 -2.49
CA VAL A 32 0.46 -4.64 -1.17
C VAL A 32 1.30 -5.37 -0.11
N GLN A 33 1.50 -6.69 -0.25
CA GLN A 33 2.44 -7.45 0.57
C GLN A 33 3.90 -7.04 0.37
N LEU A 34 4.33 -6.54 -0.79
CA LEU A 34 5.71 -6.02 -0.91
C LEU A 34 5.93 -4.72 -0.10
N LEU A 35 4.87 -4.04 0.34
CA LEU A 35 4.94 -2.95 1.31
C LEU A 35 4.75 -3.42 2.77
N ALA A 36 4.25 -4.65 2.99
CA ALA A 36 3.89 -5.18 4.31
C ALA A 36 4.71 -6.43 4.75
N LEU A 37 5.48 -7.06 3.87
CA LEU A 37 6.30 -8.27 4.14
C LEU A 37 7.62 -7.97 4.86
N SER A 38 7.73 -6.82 5.50
CA SER A 38 8.78 -6.58 6.48
C SER A 38 8.40 -7.07 7.88
N ILE A 39 7.13 -7.41 8.17
CA ILE A 39 6.70 -7.73 9.54
C ILE A 39 5.58 -8.76 9.50
N THR A 40 5.90 -10.05 9.54
CA THR A 40 5.11 -11.05 10.29
C THR A 40 5.91 -12.34 10.47
N ASN A 41 6.48 -12.52 11.66
CA ASN A 41 6.37 -13.79 12.36
C ASN A 41 5.63 -13.50 13.67
N SER A 42 4.74 -14.39 14.06
CA SER A 42 3.83 -14.27 15.20
C SER A 42 4.56 -13.88 16.50
N TYR A 43 4.55 -12.60 16.82
CA TYR A 43 4.82 -12.08 18.15
C TYR A 43 3.85 -10.92 18.39
N SER A 44 3.31 -10.86 19.60
CA SER A 44 2.74 -9.62 20.12
C SER A 44 3.78 -8.52 19.93
N ILE A 45 3.51 -7.54 19.07
CA ILE A 45 4.30 -6.31 19.05
C ILE A 45 3.86 -5.55 20.31
N GLU A 46 4.53 -5.86 21.42
CA GLU A 46 4.67 -4.91 22.49
C GLU A 46 5.40 -3.72 21.83
N VAL A 47 4.72 -2.58 21.72
CA VAL A 47 5.38 -1.33 21.32
C VAL A 47 6.25 -0.97 22.51
N ILE A 48 7.46 -1.54 22.54
CA ILE A 48 8.45 -1.23 23.57
C ILE A 48 8.80 0.24 23.35
N PRO A 49 8.62 1.12 24.36
CA PRO A 49 8.94 2.53 24.23
C PRO A 49 10.36 2.67 23.69
N GLU A 50 10.50 3.51 22.66
CA GLU A 50 11.74 3.83 21.93
C GLU A 50 13.01 3.49 22.72
N TYR A 51 13.61 2.34 22.44
CA TYR A 51 15.01 2.14 22.77
C TYR A 51 15.79 3.17 21.97
N ARG A 52 16.15 4.29 22.60
CA ARG A 52 16.96 5.38 22.00
C ARG A 52 18.31 4.92 21.44
N ASN A 53 18.64 3.64 21.59
CA ASN A 53 19.90 3.02 21.17
C ASN A 53 19.70 1.88 20.16
N SER A 54 18.52 1.70 19.58
CA SER A 54 18.34 0.73 18.49
C SER A 54 19.08 1.19 17.23
N PRO A 55 19.71 0.28 16.46
CA PRO A 55 20.34 0.61 15.19
C PRO A 55 19.34 1.20 14.19
N SER A 56 19.67 2.34 13.58
CA SER A 56 18.82 2.99 12.59
C SER A 56 19.59 3.36 11.32
N ILE A 57 19.11 2.91 10.16
CA ILE A 57 19.68 3.29 8.86
C ILE A 57 19.15 4.64 8.37
N ARG A 58 20.03 5.45 7.80
CA ARG A 58 19.70 6.69 7.08
C ARG A 58 20.45 6.76 5.77
N VAL A 59 19.74 7.06 4.68
CA VAL A 59 20.34 7.38 3.37
C VAL A 59 20.84 8.82 3.42
N ILE A 60 22.13 9.03 3.13
CA ILE A 60 22.80 10.33 3.12
C ILE A 60 22.81 10.93 1.70
N SER A 61 22.96 10.09 0.69
CA SER A 61 22.94 10.47 -0.72
C SER A 61 22.18 9.41 -1.51
N PRO A 62 21.35 9.77 -2.50
CA PRO A 62 20.91 11.13 -2.80
C PRO A 62 20.06 11.73 -1.66
N LEU A 63 19.87 13.05 -1.69
CA LEU A 63 18.95 13.72 -0.76
C LEU A 63 17.52 13.63 -1.29
N GLN A 64 16.52 13.67 -0.41
CA GLN A 64 15.11 13.74 -0.79
C GLN A 64 14.86 14.92 -1.75
N GLY A 65 14.29 14.61 -2.91
CA GLY A 65 13.98 15.57 -3.97
C GLY A 65 15.19 16.09 -4.76
N SER A 66 16.38 15.52 -4.55
CA SER A 66 17.58 15.93 -5.30
C SER A 66 17.54 15.49 -6.77
N TYR A 67 18.38 16.15 -7.58
CA TYR A 67 18.53 15.90 -9.00
C TYR A 67 19.92 15.34 -9.29
N ASN A 68 19.97 14.27 -10.07
CA ASN A 68 21.19 13.64 -10.53
C ASN A 68 21.30 13.78 -12.05
N SER A 69 22.40 14.34 -12.52
CA SER A 69 22.70 14.46 -13.95
C SER A 69 23.63 13.33 -14.42
N GLY A 70 23.33 12.74 -15.58
CA GLY A 70 24.25 11.80 -16.25
C GLY A 70 24.02 10.32 -15.96
N GLY A 71 22.86 9.97 -15.39
CA GLY A 71 22.42 8.58 -15.26
C GLY A 71 23.26 7.74 -14.30
N ARG A 72 23.96 8.36 -13.33
CA ARG A 72 24.78 7.67 -12.34
C ARG A 72 24.43 8.15 -10.94
N CYS A 73 23.89 7.26 -10.11
CA CYS A 73 23.56 7.59 -8.74
C CYS A 73 24.46 6.83 -7.76
N GLU A 74 25.14 7.56 -6.89
CA GLU A 74 25.75 6.98 -5.70
C GLU A 74 24.74 7.04 -4.55
N ILE A 75 24.45 5.87 -3.99
CA ILE A 75 23.57 5.73 -2.85
C ILE A 75 24.45 5.45 -1.64
N SER A 76 24.54 6.41 -0.73
CA SER A 76 25.36 6.32 0.48
C SER A 76 24.45 6.28 1.70
N TRP A 77 24.81 5.49 2.71
CA TRP A 77 24.03 5.35 3.94
C TRP A 77 24.92 5.42 5.18
N LEU A 78 24.27 5.67 6.32
CA LEU A 78 24.83 5.61 7.66
C LEU A 78 23.90 4.81 8.57
N ILE A 79 24.46 3.89 9.35
CA ILE A 79 23.76 3.19 10.42
C ILE A 79 24.14 3.84 11.74
N GLU A 80 23.20 4.56 12.35
CA GLU A 80 23.36 5.14 13.67
C GLU A 80 23.15 4.06 14.74
N ASN A 81 23.88 4.16 15.86
CA ASN A 81 23.81 3.22 17.00
C ASN A 81 24.14 1.75 16.69
N PHE A 82 24.86 1.47 15.59
CA PHE A 82 25.31 0.11 15.28
C PHE A 82 26.54 -0.27 16.13
N SER A 83 26.45 -1.37 16.88
CA SER A 83 27.57 -1.94 17.63
C SER A 83 27.97 -3.29 17.02
N PRO A 84 29.09 -3.35 16.28
CA PRO A 84 29.57 -4.60 15.68
C PRO A 84 29.90 -5.69 16.71
N GLN A 85 30.11 -5.32 17.97
CA GLN A 85 30.51 -6.26 19.01
C GLN A 85 29.33 -7.04 19.59
N ALA A 86 28.10 -6.50 19.50
CA ALA A 86 26.90 -7.16 20.03
C ALA A 86 26.46 -8.37 19.18
N SER A 87 26.81 -8.40 17.89
CA SER A 87 26.40 -9.46 16.97
C SER A 87 27.25 -10.73 17.02
N SER A 88 28.39 -10.71 17.72
CA SER A 88 29.32 -11.86 17.75
C SER A 88 29.15 -12.82 18.93
N MET A 89 28.28 -12.52 19.90
CA MET A 89 28.16 -13.30 21.14
C MET A 89 27.00 -14.32 21.20
N GLU A 90 26.07 -14.36 20.24
CA GLU A 90 24.97 -15.34 20.27
C GLU A 90 24.97 -16.28 19.05
N PHE A 91 25.44 -17.52 19.32
CA PHE A 91 25.16 -18.79 18.67
C PHE A 91 24.17 -18.81 17.47
N ASN A 92 24.68 -18.53 16.27
CA ASN A 92 24.50 -19.32 15.03
C ASN A 92 25.15 -18.52 13.90
N ALA A 93 26.27 -19.01 13.37
CA ALA A 93 27.17 -18.30 12.46
C ALA A 93 26.60 -17.98 11.06
N SER A 94 25.29 -18.06 10.83
CA SER A 94 24.67 -17.92 9.51
C SER A 94 23.70 -16.75 9.37
N ILE A 95 23.41 -15.98 10.43
CA ILE A 95 22.43 -14.90 10.36
C ILE A 95 23.10 -13.58 10.73
N THR A 96 23.67 -12.92 9.72
CA THR A 96 24.17 -11.56 9.83
C THR A 96 23.08 -10.57 9.43
N ASP A 97 23.03 -9.42 10.10
CA ASP A 97 22.22 -8.30 9.59
C ASP A 97 22.83 -7.78 8.29
N HIS A 98 22.00 -7.23 7.41
CA HIS A 98 22.38 -6.71 6.10
C HIS A 98 21.79 -5.32 5.90
N VAL A 99 22.50 -4.51 5.11
CA VAL A 99 21.92 -3.33 4.49
C VAL A 99 21.35 -3.74 3.15
N ILE A 100 20.04 -3.60 3.00
CA ILE A 100 19.30 -3.98 1.80
C ILE A 100 18.74 -2.71 1.18
N ILE A 101 19.10 -2.46 -0.08
CA ILE A 101 18.68 -1.27 -0.82
C ILE A 101 17.85 -1.69 -2.01
N PHE A 102 16.64 -1.15 -2.10
CA PHE A 102 15.80 -1.23 -3.29
C PHE A 102 15.78 0.09 -4.01
N VAL A 103 15.96 0.05 -5.33
CA VAL A 103 15.82 1.21 -6.20
C VAL A 103 14.84 0.88 -7.31
N ASN A 104 13.62 1.41 -7.22
CA ASN A 104 12.50 1.04 -8.11
C ASN A 104 12.35 -0.49 -8.29
N GLY A 105 12.59 -1.26 -7.23
CA GLY A 105 12.52 -2.74 -7.24
C GLY A 105 13.82 -3.47 -7.59
N ILE A 106 14.89 -2.78 -8.01
CA ILE A 106 16.22 -3.37 -8.16
C ILE A 106 16.86 -3.49 -6.78
N LYS A 107 17.27 -4.71 -6.40
CA LYS A 107 17.81 -5.02 -5.07
C LYS A 107 19.34 -5.02 -5.08
N ALA A 108 19.95 -4.36 -4.11
CA ALA A 108 21.35 -4.49 -3.73
C ALA A 108 21.46 -4.87 -2.25
N ILE A 109 22.44 -5.71 -1.91
CA ILE A 109 22.64 -6.21 -0.54
C ILE A 109 24.10 -5.98 -0.19
N SER A 110 24.34 -5.40 0.98
CA SER A 110 25.67 -5.15 1.54
C SER A 110 25.80 -5.75 2.92
N SER A 111 27.03 -6.04 3.34
CA SER A 111 27.39 -6.22 4.74
C SER A 111 26.95 -5.00 5.56
N PRO A 112 26.66 -5.17 6.87
CA PRO A 112 26.23 -4.09 7.74
C PRO A 112 27.46 -3.26 8.14
N GLU A 113 27.94 -2.46 7.21
CA GLU A 113 28.95 -1.44 7.47
C GLU A 113 28.26 -0.19 8.01
N VAL A 114 28.85 0.41 9.04
CA VAL A 114 28.33 1.65 9.67
C VAL A 114 28.09 2.71 8.61
N GLU A 115 29.00 2.82 7.65
CA GLU A 115 28.85 3.63 6.46
C GLU A 115 29.13 2.77 5.24
N GLY A 116 28.37 2.96 4.18
CA GLY A 116 28.60 2.27 2.93
C GLY A 116 27.99 3.00 1.75
N ASN A 117 28.32 2.54 0.56
CA ASN A 117 27.74 3.06 -0.67
C ASN A 117 27.52 1.95 -1.70
N VAL A 118 26.58 2.21 -2.60
CA VAL A 118 26.36 1.41 -3.80
C VAL A 118 26.20 2.35 -5.00
N PHE A 119 26.86 2.01 -6.09
CA PHE A 119 26.79 2.78 -7.32
C PHE A 119 25.81 2.14 -8.29
N MET A 120 24.85 2.94 -8.75
CA MET A 120 24.01 2.60 -9.89
C MET A 120 24.47 3.38 -11.11
N GLN A 121 24.63 2.66 -12.21
CA GLN A 121 25.00 3.24 -13.51
C GLN A 121 23.88 3.03 -14.51
N GLN A 122 23.85 3.87 -15.55
CA GLN A 122 22.93 3.76 -16.68
C GLN A 122 21.46 3.90 -16.28
N LEU A 123 21.17 4.74 -15.28
CA LEU A 123 19.80 5.12 -14.94
C LEU A 123 19.19 5.94 -16.08
N SER A 124 17.98 5.59 -16.51
CA SER A 124 17.17 6.38 -17.45
C SER A 124 16.69 7.68 -16.80
N ALA A 125 16.28 8.67 -17.61
CA ALA A 125 15.64 9.86 -17.07
C ALA A 125 14.30 9.49 -16.38
N GLY A 126 14.04 10.04 -15.19
CA GLY A 126 12.81 9.75 -14.45
C GLY A 126 12.92 9.93 -12.94
N ALA A 127 11.82 9.62 -12.25
CA ALA A 127 11.76 9.58 -10.79
C ALA A 127 12.23 8.22 -10.27
N TYR A 128 13.00 8.25 -9.19
CA TYR A 128 13.54 7.08 -8.53
C TYR A 128 13.20 7.12 -7.04
N ARG A 129 12.84 5.97 -6.51
CA ARG A 129 12.60 5.74 -5.10
C ARG A 129 13.61 4.72 -4.58
N ILE A 130 14.25 5.07 -3.47
CA ILE A 130 15.19 4.26 -2.71
C ILE A 130 14.49 3.85 -1.42
N ASP A 131 14.36 2.55 -1.20
CA ASP A 131 13.96 1.98 0.09
C ASP A 131 15.19 1.27 0.67
N ALA A 132 15.83 1.88 1.68
CA ALA A 132 16.96 1.31 2.39
C ALA A 132 16.48 0.68 3.70
N MET A 133 16.87 -0.57 3.96
CA MET A 133 16.47 -1.34 5.12
C MET A 133 17.71 -1.91 5.81
N LEU A 134 17.70 -1.87 7.13
CA LEU A 134 18.59 -2.67 7.97
C LEU A 134 17.78 -3.84 8.50
N GLY A 135 18.15 -5.06 8.13
CA GLY A 135 17.41 -6.26 8.54
C GLY A 135 18.18 -7.53 8.19
N ARG A 136 17.60 -8.69 8.48
CA ARG A 136 18.20 -9.98 8.12
C ARG A 136 17.85 -10.32 6.68
N TYR A 137 18.78 -10.93 5.98
CA TYR A 137 18.57 -11.42 4.64
C TYR A 137 19.04 -12.87 4.55
N ASP A 138 18.16 -13.71 4.03
CA ASP A 138 18.44 -15.09 3.69
C ASP A 138 18.14 -15.31 2.20
N GLU A 139 18.91 -16.16 1.52
CA GLU A 139 18.72 -16.40 0.07
C GLU A 139 17.41 -17.13 -0.25
N LEU A 140 16.92 -17.98 0.66
CA LEU A 140 15.69 -18.75 0.50
C LEU A 140 14.48 -17.99 1.03
N ASP A 141 14.61 -17.42 2.24
CA ASP A 141 13.49 -16.77 2.94
C ASP A 141 13.36 -15.28 2.63
N GLY A 142 14.36 -14.68 1.98
CA GLY A 142 14.38 -13.25 1.64
C GLY A 142 14.64 -12.36 2.84
N ILE A 143 13.97 -11.21 2.89
CA ILE A 143 14.16 -10.23 3.97
C ILE A 143 13.33 -10.65 5.17
N THR A 144 13.99 -10.80 6.30
CA THR A 144 13.36 -11.11 7.59
C THR A 144 13.78 -10.08 8.63
N SER A 145 12.94 -9.83 9.64
CA SER A 145 13.31 -9.02 10.82
C SER A 145 13.96 -7.66 10.51
N VAL A 146 13.24 -6.77 9.83
CA VAL A 146 13.72 -5.41 9.57
C VAL A 146 13.76 -4.62 10.88
N LEU A 147 14.96 -4.11 11.20
CA LEU A 147 15.24 -3.30 12.38
C LEU A 147 14.90 -1.82 12.14
N SER A 148 15.21 -1.32 10.95
CA SER A 148 14.91 0.06 10.56
C SER A 148 14.83 0.22 9.04
N ASN A 149 14.15 1.27 8.60
CA ASN A 149 14.03 1.62 7.19
C ASN A 149 14.13 3.13 6.96
N HIS A 150 14.61 3.53 5.78
CA HIS A 150 14.64 4.91 5.34
C HIS A 150 14.33 5.00 3.85
N VAL A 151 13.44 5.92 3.48
CA VAL A 151 12.98 6.09 2.10
C VAL A 151 13.43 7.44 1.57
N VAL A 152 13.99 7.44 0.37
CA VAL A 152 14.40 8.66 -0.34
C VAL A 152 13.90 8.60 -1.78
N GLU A 153 13.33 9.70 -2.26
CA GLU A 153 12.98 9.87 -3.67
C GLU A 153 13.87 10.94 -4.31
N PHE A 154 14.31 10.72 -5.55
CA PHE A 154 15.16 11.63 -6.30
C PHE A 154 14.85 11.54 -7.81
N PHE A 155 15.37 12.47 -8.59
CA PHE A 155 15.16 12.52 -10.04
C PHE A 155 16.48 12.39 -10.80
N VAL A 156 16.46 11.62 -11.89
CA VAL A 156 17.56 11.54 -12.85
C VAL A 156 17.17 12.30 -14.10
N ASP A 157 18.04 13.22 -14.53
CA ASP A 157 17.97 13.86 -15.84
C ASP A 157 19.19 13.46 -16.67
N LEU A 158 18.95 13.07 -17.92
CA LEU A 158 19.99 12.72 -18.88
C LEU A 158 20.43 13.92 -19.72
N GLN A 159 19.66 15.01 -19.70
CA GLN A 159 20.07 16.26 -20.31
C GLN A 159 20.78 17.13 -19.28
N PRO A 160 21.88 17.83 -19.65
CA PRO A 160 22.43 18.85 -18.79
C PRO A 160 21.35 19.90 -18.52
N PRO A 161 21.24 20.42 -17.28
CA PRO A 161 20.16 21.33 -16.92
C PRO A 161 20.21 22.57 -17.81
N ILE A 162 19.31 22.64 -18.80
CA ILE A 162 18.98 23.91 -19.44
C ILE A 162 18.30 24.71 -18.34
N SER A 163 18.91 25.82 -17.92
CA SER A 163 18.45 26.67 -16.82
C SER A 163 16.98 27.07 -17.01
N ARG A 164 16.07 26.22 -16.53
CA ARG A 164 14.63 26.45 -16.51
C ARG A 164 14.25 26.38 -15.04
N SER A 165 13.76 27.50 -14.53
CA SER A 165 13.14 27.58 -13.20
C SER A 165 11.88 26.72 -13.22
N ILE A 166 11.99 25.46 -12.85
CA ILE A 166 10.84 24.58 -12.66
C ILE A 166 10.23 24.96 -11.31
N SER A 167 9.05 25.57 -11.35
CA SER A 167 8.15 25.70 -10.21
C SER A 167 7.74 24.31 -9.74
N SER A 168 8.35 23.82 -8.66
CA SER A 168 8.07 22.51 -8.08
C SER A 168 6.74 22.49 -7.31
N THR A 169 5.70 21.90 -7.90
CA THR A 169 4.45 21.56 -7.19
C THR A 169 4.48 20.14 -6.62
N PHE A 170 5.63 19.70 -6.08
CA PHE A 170 5.76 18.40 -5.42
C PHE A 170 5.77 18.59 -3.90
N THR A 171 4.88 17.89 -3.20
CA THR A 171 4.78 17.94 -1.74
C THR A 171 5.03 16.52 -1.20
N PRO A 172 6.18 16.25 -0.56
CA PRO A 172 6.45 14.93 0.00
C PRO A 172 5.48 14.59 1.14
N TYR A 173 5.11 13.31 1.27
CA TYR A 173 4.27 12.83 2.36
C TYR A 173 5.05 12.86 3.68
N GLN A 174 4.53 13.59 4.67
CA GLN A 174 5.07 13.65 6.02
C GLN A 174 4.04 13.02 6.96
N PRO A 175 4.31 11.87 7.60
CA PRO A 175 3.34 11.29 8.54
C PRO A 175 3.10 12.27 9.68
N SER A 176 1.84 12.57 9.95
CA SER A 176 1.46 13.47 11.05
C SER A 176 1.87 12.85 12.37
N VAL A 177 2.80 13.48 13.09
CA VAL A 177 3.15 13.14 14.47
C VAL A 177 1.86 13.20 15.30
N THR A 178 1.36 12.05 15.72
CA THR A 178 0.20 11.95 16.62
C THR A 178 0.58 12.58 17.94
N SER A 179 0.18 13.83 18.16
CA SER A 179 0.25 14.44 19.48
C SER A 179 -0.65 13.67 20.44
N GLU A 180 -0.13 13.27 21.60
CA GLU A 180 -0.81 12.53 22.67
C GLU A 180 -2.03 13.25 23.30
N ARG A 181 -2.52 14.35 22.71
CA ARG A 181 -3.72 15.05 23.16
C ARG A 181 -4.96 14.38 22.57
N GLY A 182 -5.79 13.84 23.47
CA GLY A 182 -7.15 13.32 23.28
C GLY A 182 -7.68 13.34 21.85
N ILE A 183 -7.82 12.13 21.28
CA ILE A 183 -8.22 11.90 19.89
C ILE A 183 -9.50 12.67 19.56
N GLN A 184 -9.34 13.64 18.65
CA GLN A 184 -10.44 14.35 18.02
C GLN A 184 -11.22 13.34 17.16
N THR A 185 -12.38 12.89 17.64
CA THR A 185 -13.26 11.92 16.96
C THR A 185 -13.99 12.50 15.75
N ASP A 186 -13.63 13.71 15.32
CA ASP A 186 -14.34 14.50 14.31
C ASP A 186 -13.67 14.43 12.93
N ARG A 187 -12.83 13.42 12.69
CA ARG A 187 -12.26 13.19 11.36
C ARG A 187 -13.32 12.60 10.44
N ASP A 188 -13.49 13.21 9.27
CA ASP A 188 -14.33 12.65 8.22
C ASP A 188 -13.81 11.26 7.80
N ILE A 189 -14.70 10.26 7.80
CA ILE A 189 -14.39 8.94 7.24
C ILE A 189 -14.77 8.95 5.78
N ILE A 190 -13.81 8.63 4.93
CA ILE A 190 -13.98 8.58 3.48
C ILE A 190 -13.80 7.13 3.04
N ILE A 191 -14.85 6.55 2.46
CA ILE A 191 -14.88 5.16 2.02
C ILE A 191 -14.69 5.12 0.52
N PHE A 192 -13.54 4.63 0.07
CA PHE A 192 -13.26 4.38 -1.33
C PHE A 192 -13.77 3.00 -1.70
N THR A 193 -14.64 2.93 -2.71
CA THR A 193 -15.15 1.66 -3.26
C THR A 193 -14.73 1.52 -4.71
N TYR A 194 -14.13 0.40 -5.09
CA TYR A 194 -13.57 0.17 -6.43
C TYR A 194 -14.49 -0.69 -7.29
N HIS A 195 -14.95 -0.18 -8.43
CA HIS A 195 -15.92 -0.86 -9.31
C HIS A 195 -15.48 -0.85 -10.77
N CYS A 196 -15.60 -1.97 -11.48
CA CYS A 196 -15.22 -2.07 -12.91
C CYS A 196 -16.31 -2.64 -13.83
N ASN A 197 -17.29 -3.42 -13.34
CA ASN A 197 -18.32 -4.05 -14.20
C ASN A 197 -19.66 -4.37 -13.49
N ARG A 198 -19.91 -3.85 -12.29
CA ARG A 198 -21.13 -4.11 -11.48
C ARG A 198 -21.80 -2.82 -10.99
N PRO A 199 -22.45 -2.03 -11.86
CA PRO A 199 -23.07 -0.76 -11.45
C PRO A 199 -24.18 -0.96 -10.40
N ASN A 200 -24.87 -2.10 -10.42
CA ASN A 200 -25.85 -2.46 -9.40
C ASN A 200 -25.23 -2.64 -8.00
N PHE A 201 -23.97 -3.07 -7.90
CA PHE A 201 -23.31 -3.25 -6.61
C PHE A 201 -23.01 -1.93 -5.93
N VAL A 202 -22.75 -0.85 -6.68
CA VAL A 202 -22.57 0.50 -6.12
C VAL A 202 -23.75 0.89 -5.22
N ARG A 203 -24.99 0.70 -5.71
CA ARG A 203 -26.20 1.03 -4.96
C ARG A 203 -26.38 0.13 -3.74
N MET A 204 -26.17 -1.17 -3.92
CA MET A 204 -26.27 -2.15 -2.84
C MET A 204 -25.25 -1.86 -1.73
N GLN A 205 -24.01 -1.52 -2.10
CA GLN A 205 -22.92 -1.27 -1.18
C GLN A 205 -23.14 0.02 -0.41
N ALA A 206 -23.53 1.11 -1.09
CA ALA A 206 -23.89 2.35 -0.41
C ALA A 206 -25.05 2.17 0.59
N ASN A 207 -26.06 1.35 0.24
CA ASN A 207 -27.16 1.05 1.15
C ASN A 207 -26.71 0.19 2.34
N ALA A 208 -25.87 -0.82 2.12
CA ALA A 208 -25.30 -1.64 3.19
C ALA A 208 -24.46 -0.77 4.15
N LEU A 209 -23.61 0.11 3.61
CA LEU A 209 -22.81 1.04 4.41
C LEU A 209 -23.70 1.94 5.28
N ARG A 210 -24.80 2.50 4.74
CA ARG A 210 -25.73 3.33 5.54
C ARG A 210 -26.40 2.57 6.68
N VAL A 211 -26.62 1.27 6.53
CA VAL A 211 -27.27 0.45 7.56
C VAL A 211 -26.28 0.04 8.64
N PHE A 212 -25.06 -0.31 8.26
CA PHE A 212 -24.12 -0.98 9.15
C PHE A 212 -22.98 -0.08 9.66
N MET A 213 -22.64 1.01 8.99
CA MET A 213 -21.61 1.92 9.49
C MET A 213 -22.15 2.78 10.64
N GLN A 214 -21.42 2.82 11.74
CA GLN A 214 -21.77 3.59 12.92
C GLN A 214 -21.22 5.03 12.86
N ASP A 215 -20.17 5.26 12.08
CA ASP A 215 -19.56 6.57 11.95
C ASP A 215 -20.26 7.42 10.88
N ARG A 216 -20.03 8.73 10.91
CA ARG A 216 -20.35 9.60 9.78
C ARG A 216 -19.33 9.37 8.67
N PHE A 217 -19.81 9.08 7.46
CA PHE A 217 -18.95 8.80 6.32
C PHE A 217 -19.45 9.45 5.02
N ALA A 218 -18.53 9.61 4.07
CA ALA A 218 -18.85 9.84 2.66
C ALA A 218 -18.32 8.69 1.80
N VAL A 219 -19.04 8.37 0.73
CA VAL A 219 -18.64 7.33 -0.23
C VAL A 219 -18.04 7.97 -1.46
N VAL A 220 -16.91 7.44 -1.89
CA VAL A 220 -16.22 7.80 -3.13
C VAL A 220 -16.08 6.55 -3.97
N VAL A 221 -16.70 6.56 -5.15
CA VAL A 221 -16.61 5.46 -6.11
C VAL A 221 -15.43 5.71 -7.03
N ILE A 222 -14.47 4.79 -7.01
CA ILE A 222 -13.40 4.72 -7.99
C ILE A 222 -13.90 3.84 -9.14
N ASN A 223 -14.19 4.47 -10.27
CA ASN A 223 -14.74 3.83 -11.46
C ASN A 223 -13.60 3.39 -12.38
N ASP A 224 -13.34 2.10 -12.38
CA ASP A 224 -12.27 1.44 -13.13
C ASP A 224 -12.81 0.64 -14.34
N ALA A 225 -14.01 0.96 -14.80
CA ALA A 225 -14.55 0.33 -16.01
C ALA A 225 -13.74 0.75 -17.25
N GLN A 226 -13.53 -0.18 -18.19
CA GLN A 226 -12.87 0.10 -19.47
C GLN A 226 -13.86 0.49 -20.56
N ALA A 227 -15.06 -0.12 -20.56
CA ALA A 227 -16.07 0.15 -21.56
C ALA A 227 -16.82 1.47 -21.23
N PRO A 228 -16.99 2.40 -22.19
CA PRO A 228 -17.63 3.69 -21.93
C PRO A 228 -19.05 3.59 -21.37
N ASP A 229 -19.87 2.67 -21.89
CA ASP A 229 -21.22 2.40 -21.40
C ASP A 229 -21.24 1.91 -19.95
N MET A 230 -20.26 1.10 -19.58
CA MET A 230 -20.08 0.62 -18.21
C MET A 230 -19.59 1.73 -17.28
N ARG A 231 -18.70 2.62 -17.75
CA ARG A 231 -18.28 3.81 -16.99
C ARG A 231 -19.49 4.69 -16.68
N ASP A 232 -20.29 5.01 -17.69
CA ASP A 232 -21.50 5.82 -17.54
C ASP A 232 -22.46 5.16 -16.54
N ALA A 233 -22.68 3.84 -16.66
CA ALA A 233 -23.57 3.11 -15.76
C ALA A 233 -23.10 3.13 -14.29
N ILE A 234 -21.79 2.99 -14.05
CA ILE A 234 -21.20 3.07 -12.70
C ILE A 234 -21.29 4.51 -12.16
N SER A 235 -20.96 5.50 -12.98
CA SER A 235 -21.03 6.92 -12.62
C SER A 235 -22.47 7.34 -12.29
N ASP A 236 -23.45 6.90 -13.08
CA ASP A 236 -24.87 7.13 -12.82
C ASP A 236 -25.34 6.43 -11.53
N ALA A 237 -24.88 5.19 -11.29
CA ALA A 237 -25.17 4.49 -10.06
C ALA A 237 -24.58 5.21 -8.83
N ALA A 238 -23.36 5.71 -8.91
CA ALA A 238 -22.70 6.49 -7.85
C ALA A 238 -23.47 7.78 -7.54
N ARG A 239 -23.80 8.56 -8.58
CA ARG A 239 -24.58 9.81 -8.44
C ARG A 239 -25.97 9.55 -7.84
N SER A 240 -26.63 8.45 -8.22
CA SER A 240 -27.95 8.08 -7.69
C SER A 240 -27.98 7.82 -6.18
N VAL A 241 -26.83 7.53 -5.58
CA VAL A 241 -26.69 7.37 -4.12
C VAL A 241 -25.93 8.52 -3.47
N GLY A 242 -25.70 9.64 -4.18
CA GLY A 242 -24.99 10.79 -3.65
C GLY A 242 -23.51 10.54 -3.35
N ALA A 243 -22.90 9.52 -3.97
CA ALA A 243 -21.47 9.28 -3.86
C ALA A 243 -20.70 10.17 -4.85
N ALA A 244 -19.51 10.61 -4.46
CA ALA A 244 -18.56 11.18 -5.41
C ALA A 244 -18.05 10.07 -6.34
N VAL A 245 -17.66 10.42 -7.56
CA VAL A 245 -17.12 9.46 -8.53
C VAL A 245 -15.83 10.02 -9.13
N HIS A 246 -14.82 9.17 -9.22
CA HIS A 246 -13.56 9.45 -9.92
C HIS A 246 -13.26 8.31 -10.87
N GLU A 247 -13.13 8.64 -12.15
CA GLU A 247 -12.79 7.68 -13.20
C GLU A 247 -11.28 7.49 -13.24
N THR A 248 -10.85 6.24 -13.32
CA THR A 248 -9.43 5.92 -13.49
C THR A 248 -8.99 6.31 -14.91
N PRO A 249 -7.71 6.67 -15.10
CA PRO A 249 -7.24 7.11 -16.41
C PRO A 249 -7.07 5.93 -17.37
N ASP A 250 -7.33 6.19 -18.65
CA ASP A 250 -7.29 5.19 -19.74
C ASP A 250 -5.93 4.52 -19.94
N TYR A 251 -4.85 5.11 -19.42
CA TYR A 251 -3.51 4.56 -19.56
C TYR A 251 -3.21 3.41 -18.59
N LEU A 252 -4.12 3.11 -17.64
CA LEU A 252 -3.96 1.92 -16.79
C LEU A 252 -4.20 0.68 -17.64
N ASP A 253 -3.20 -0.19 -17.71
CA ASP A 253 -3.28 -1.44 -18.45
C ASP A 253 -4.05 -2.50 -17.64
N HIS A 254 -5.20 -2.92 -18.16
CA HIS A 254 -6.08 -3.95 -17.58
C HIS A 254 -5.79 -5.36 -18.12
N SER A 255 -4.71 -5.55 -18.88
CA SER A 255 -4.31 -6.87 -19.38
C SER A 255 -3.94 -7.86 -18.27
N ASP A 256 -3.44 -7.35 -17.13
CA ASP A 256 -3.17 -8.11 -15.91
C ASP A 256 -4.06 -7.62 -14.75
N PRO A 257 -5.13 -8.37 -14.40
CA PRO A 257 -6.01 -8.03 -13.28
C PRO A 257 -5.30 -7.89 -11.92
N GLY A 258 -4.22 -8.65 -11.69
CA GLY A 258 -3.49 -8.60 -10.43
C GLY A 258 -2.67 -7.33 -10.29
N GLU A 259 -2.08 -6.88 -11.39
CA GLU A 259 -1.31 -5.64 -11.41
C GLU A 259 -2.21 -4.39 -11.43
N VAL A 260 -3.29 -4.41 -12.21
CA VAL A 260 -4.11 -3.21 -12.41
C VAL A 260 -4.77 -2.75 -11.11
N VAL A 261 -5.22 -3.67 -10.25
CA VAL A 261 -5.84 -3.33 -8.96
C VAL A 261 -4.88 -2.53 -8.08
N GLY A 262 -3.61 -2.95 -7.99
CA GLY A 262 -2.58 -2.22 -7.24
C GLY A 262 -2.30 -0.82 -7.83
N ARG A 263 -2.28 -0.71 -9.16
CA ARG A 263 -2.10 0.58 -9.85
C ARG A 263 -3.29 1.52 -9.63
N VAL A 264 -4.51 1.01 -9.68
CA VAL A 264 -5.75 1.76 -9.43
C VAL A 264 -5.80 2.29 -8.00
N VAL A 265 -5.48 1.45 -7.00
CA VAL A 265 -5.38 1.87 -5.60
C VAL A 265 -4.30 2.93 -5.41
N THR A 266 -3.12 2.74 -6.01
CA THR A 266 -2.03 3.73 -5.91
C THR A 266 -2.44 5.06 -6.51
N TRP A 267 -3.04 5.03 -7.71
CA TRP A 267 -3.54 6.21 -8.38
C TRP A 267 -4.61 6.94 -7.54
N SER A 268 -5.59 6.21 -7.01
CA SER A 268 -6.67 6.80 -6.22
C SER A 268 -6.14 7.47 -4.96
N LEU A 269 -5.17 6.87 -4.27
CA LEU A 269 -4.55 7.48 -3.10
C LEU A 269 -3.81 8.78 -3.46
N GLN A 270 -2.96 8.73 -4.48
CA GLN A 270 -2.11 9.86 -4.87
C GLN A 270 -2.88 11.03 -5.51
N HIS A 271 -3.87 10.72 -6.34
CA HIS A 271 -4.55 11.70 -7.18
C HIS A 271 -5.91 12.10 -6.64
N VAL A 272 -6.56 11.24 -5.86
CA VAL A 272 -7.88 11.51 -5.29
C VAL A 272 -7.76 11.80 -3.79
N ALA A 273 -7.28 10.84 -3.00
CA ALA A 273 -7.31 10.92 -1.55
C ALA A 273 -6.50 12.10 -1.00
N LEU A 274 -5.21 12.18 -1.38
CA LEU A 274 -4.32 13.24 -0.90
C LEU A 274 -4.75 14.66 -1.33
N ARG A 275 -5.47 14.78 -2.45
CA ARG A 275 -5.88 16.08 -3.00
C ARG A 275 -7.23 16.56 -2.46
N HIS A 276 -8.19 15.66 -2.36
CA HIS A 276 -9.57 16.01 -2.04
C HIS A 276 -9.95 15.75 -0.58
N TYR A 277 -9.22 14.88 0.12
CA TYR A 277 -9.57 14.44 1.47
C TYR A 277 -8.37 14.50 2.44
N PRO A 278 -7.66 15.64 2.52
CA PRO A 278 -6.52 15.76 3.42
C PRO A 278 -6.96 15.59 4.88
N GLY A 279 -6.29 14.70 5.62
CA GLY A 279 -6.56 14.45 7.04
C GLY A 279 -7.76 13.53 7.34
N ALA A 280 -8.47 13.06 6.30
CA ALA A 280 -9.55 12.09 6.46
C ALA A 280 -9.03 10.70 6.87
N LEU A 281 -9.90 9.92 7.52
CA LEU A 281 -9.65 8.50 7.75
C LEU A 281 -10.19 7.69 6.57
N LEU A 282 -9.30 7.01 5.85
CA LEU A 282 -9.65 6.31 4.62
C LEU A 282 -9.95 4.83 4.90
N LEU A 283 -11.08 4.36 4.39
CA LEU A 283 -11.41 2.94 4.29
C LEU A 283 -11.46 2.54 2.82
N LEU A 284 -10.69 1.52 2.44
CA LEU A 284 -10.67 0.98 1.08
C LEU A 284 -11.48 -0.32 1.04
N LEU A 285 -12.47 -0.41 0.14
CA LEU A 285 -13.32 -1.59 -0.03
C LEU A 285 -13.41 -2.01 -1.50
N GLU A 286 -13.30 -3.30 -1.76
CA GLU A 286 -13.63 -3.86 -3.08
C GLU A 286 -15.13 -3.67 -3.39
N GLY A 287 -15.48 -3.55 -4.67
CA GLY A 287 -16.86 -3.25 -5.08
C GLY A 287 -17.89 -4.34 -4.77
N ASP A 288 -17.45 -5.55 -4.43
CA ASP A 288 -18.29 -6.68 -4.03
C ASP A 288 -18.17 -7.03 -2.52
N MET A 289 -17.51 -6.19 -1.73
CA MET A 289 -17.48 -6.31 -0.27
C MET A 289 -18.62 -5.52 0.39
N PHE A 290 -19.44 -6.20 1.18
CA PHE A 290 -20.57 -5.60 1.88
C PHE A 290 -20.44 -5.79 3.40
N PRO A 291 -20.63 -4.74 4.21
CA PRO A 291 -20.79 -4.93 5.64
C PRO A 291 -22.08 -5.71 5.92
N VAL A 292 -22.00 -6.64 6.87
CA VAL A 292 -23.14 -7.49 7.30
C VAL A 292 -23.43 -7.38 8.80
N ALA A 293 -22.68 -6.52 9.50
CA ALA A 293 -22.81 -6.27 10.92
C ALA A 293 -22.36 -4.83 11.23
N PRO A 294 -22.85 -4.23 12.34
CA PRO A 294 -22.45 -2.88 12.73
C PRO A 294 -20.93 -2.73 12.86
N PHE A 295 -20.37 -1.67 12.28
CA PHE A 295 -18.93 -1.43 12.22
C PHE A 295 -18.59 0.06 12.42
N SER A 296 -17.54 0.33 13.21
CA SER A 296 -16.97 1.67 13.39
C SER A 296 -15.48 1.65 13.00
N VAL A 297 -15.12 2.40 11.96
CA VAL A 297 -13.76 2.58 11.47
C VAL A 297 -12.94 3.34 12.49
N ALA A 298 -13.49 4.41 13.09
CA ALA A 298 -12.78 5.20 14.10
C ALA A 298 -12.39 4.34 15.31
N ARG A 299 -13.29 3.46 15.76
CA ARG A 299 -13.00 2.51 16.83
C ARG A 299 -12.00 1.44 16.40
N TYR A 300 -12.14 0.89 15.20
CA TYR A 300 -11.23 -0.14 14.66
C TYR A 300 -9.79 0.38 14.52
N MET A 301 -9.63 1.64 14.13
CA MET A 301 -8.33 2.30 13.93
C MET A 301 -7.74 2.92 15.20
N HIS A 302 -8.38 2.77 16.36
CA HIS A 302 -7.95 3.42 17.59
C HIS A 302 -6.54 2.98 18.00
N GLY A 303 -5.58 3.91 17.99
CA GLY A 303 -4.17 3.65 18.30
C GLY A 303 -3.33 3.13 17.14
N TYR A 304 -3.88 3.08 15.92
CA TYR A 304 -3.19 2.57 14.73
C TYR A 304 -3.19 3.59 13.59
N ALA A 305 -2.07 3.70 12.88
CA ALA A 305 -1.97 4.50 11.66
C ALA A 305 -2.54 3.77 10.43
N LEU A 306 -2.49 2.43 10.45
CA LEU A 306 -2.97 1.54 9.39
C LEU A 306 -3.50 0.25 10.04
N ALA A 307 -4.60 -0.27 9.53
CA ALA A 307 -5.11 -1.58 9.91
C ALA A 307 -5.63 -2.33 8.68
N GLY A 308 -5.61 -3.66 8.75
CA GLY A 308 -6.06 -4.53 7.67
C GLY A 308 -6.33 -5.94 8.17
N VAL A 309 -7.05 -6.73 7.37
CA VAL A 309 -7.32 -8.14 7.69
C VAL A 309 -6.17 -8.98 7.16
N GLN A 310 -5.49 -9.71 8.06
CA GLN A 310 -4.52 -10.71 7.64
C GLN A 310 -5.25 -11.85 6.91
N GLN A 311 -4.97 -12.03 5.62
CA GLN A 311 -5.44 -13.20 4.91
C GLN A 311 -4.59 -14.41 5.30
N GLY A 312 -5.17 -15.33 6.07
CA GLY A 312 -4.54 -16.61 6.40
C GLY A 312 -4.45 -17.50 5.16
N ARG A 313 -3.27 -17.57 4.53
CA ARG A 313 -2.98 -18.56 3.49
C ARG A 313 -2.57 -19.86 4.15
N ARG A 314 -3.44 -20.87 4.16
CA ARG A 314 -2.95 -22.25 4.31
C ARG A 314 -2.40 -22.65 2.95
N HIS A 315 -1.08 -22.78 2.85
CA HIS A 315 -0.47 -23.42 1.70
C HIS A 315 -1.06 -24.82 1.60
N ALA A 316 -1.84 -25.09 0.56
CA ALA A 316 -2.21 -26.45 0.19
C ALA A 316 -0.92 -27.09 -0.37
N THR A 317 -0.08 -27.60 0.52
CA THR A 317 1.00 -28.51 0.14
C THR A 317 0.33 -29.82 -0.28
N SER A 318 0.18 -29.99 -1.60
CA SER A 318 -0.06 -31.31 -2.23
C SER A 318 1.28 -31.99 -2.47
#